data_AF-A0A0M8V9X5-F1
#
_entry.id   AF-A0A0M8V9X5-F1
#
_cell.length_a   1.000
_cell.length_b   1.000
_cell.length_c   1.000
_cell.angle_alpha   90.00
_cell.angle_beta   90.00
_cell.angle_gamma   90.00
#
_symmetry.space_group_name_H-M   'P 1'
#
loop_
_entity.id
_entity.type
_entity.pdbx_description
1 polymer ?
#
loop_
_entity_poly.entity_id
_entity_poly.type
_entity_poly.pdbx_seq_one_letter_code
_entity_poly.pdbx_strand_id
1 'polypeptide(L)' 'MAANEPWRMSVDGEEFEVSQPDDSPGSYHLTWLTGPDPQYGFGFSAHPPVPVERAQLEEAIRDFLPQVDPETGYIE' A
#
# COMPACT_ATOMS: atom_id res chain seq x y z
N MET A 1 -20.06 5.33 10.68
CA MET A 1 -18.83 5.54 11.45
C MET A 1 -17.73 5.01 10.56
N ALA A 2 -16.98 5.88 9.90
CA ALA A 2 -15.91 5.46 8.99
C ALA A 2 -14.76 4.97 9.87
N ALA A 3 -14.60 3.66 10.03
CA ALA A 3 -13.39 3.15 10.61
C ALA A 3 -12.38 3.02 9.47
N ASN A 4 -11.19 3.56 9.70
CA ASN A 4 -10.08 3.68 8.77
C ASN A 4 -10.23 4.81 7.73
N GLU A 5 -10.19 6.04 8.22
CA GLU A 5 -9.74 7.16 7.40
C GLU A 5 -8.39 6.81 6.75
N PRO A 6 -8.21 7.04 5.44
CA PRO A 6 -6.93 6.82 4.79
C PRO A 6 -5.83 7.62 5.49
N TRP A 7 -4.71 6.97 5.78
CA TRP A 7 -3.54 7.67 6.32
C TRP A 7 -2.43 7.68 5.29
N ARG A 8 -1.68 8.78 5.26
CA ARG A 8 -0.48 8.90 4.43
C ARG A 8 0.74 8.38 5.16
N MET A 9 1.56 7.60 4.46
CA MET A 9 2.89 7.17 4.87
C MET A 9 3.91 7.56 3.81
N SER A 10 5.14 7.82 4.24
CA SER A 10 6.24 8.13 3.34
C SER A 10 7.24 6.98 3.39
N VAL A 11 7.52 6.33 2.26
CA VAL A 11 8.46 5.21 2.14
C VAL A 11 9.52 5.60 1.13
N ASP A 12 10.80 5.57 1.51
CA ASP A 12 11.94 5.94 0.66
C ASP A 12 11.87 7.33 -0.02
N GLY A 13 11.03 8.23 0.49
CA GLY A 13 10.80 9.56 -0.10
C GLY A 13 9.54 9.67 -0.95
N GLU A 14 8.77 8.58 -1.06
CA GLU A 14 7.54 8.48 -1.82
C GLU A 14 6.32 8.47 -0.90
N GLU A 15 5.25 9.18 -1.27
CA GLU A 15 4.02 9.20 -0.48
C GLU A 15 3.05 8.12 -0.95
N PHE A 16 2.57 7.35 0.02
CA PHE A 16 1.54 6.33 -0.14
C PHE A 16 0.36 6.64 0.77
N GLU A 17 -0.84 6.58 0.22
CA GLU A 17 -2.08 6.65 0.99
C GLU A 17 -2.59 5.24 1.25
N VAL A 18 -2.70 4.87 2.52
CA VAL A 18 -3.17 3.54 2.94
C VAL A 18 -4.58 3.64 3.47
N SER A 19 -5.48 2.90 2.83
CA SER A 19 -6.90 2.78 3.19
C SER A 19 -7.20 1.34 3.56
N GLN A 20 -7.82 1.10 4.71
CA GLN A 20 -8.26 -0.24 5.10
C GLN A 20 -9.81 -0.32 5.00
N PRO A 21 -10.39 -1.17 4.15
CA PRO A 21 -11.83 -1.36 4.12
C PRO A 21 -12.30 -2.04 5.43
N ASP A 22 -13.29 -1.46 6.10
CA ASP A 22 -13.96 -2.07 7.26
C ASP A 22 -14.49 -3.49 6.98
N ASP A 23 -14.86 -3.76 5.72
CA ASP A 23 -15.44 -5.03 5.27
C ASP A 23 -14.41 -6.15 5.08
N SER A 24 -13.10 -5.85 5.19
CA SER A 24 -12.02 -6.82 4.93
C SER A 24 -10.84 -6.62 5.87
N PRO A 25 -10.85 -7.24 7.07
CA PRO A 25 -9.70 -7.23 7.96
C PRO A 25 -8.49 -7.87 7.26
N GLY A 26 -7.34 -7.19 7.31
CA GLY A 26 -6.12 -7.64 6.64
C GLY A 26 -5.97 -7.20 5.18
N SER A 27 -6.97 -6.55 4.58
CA SER A 27 -6.87 -5.93 3.25
C SER A 27 -6.57 -4.44 3.38
N TYR A 28 -5.55 -3.99 2.67
CA TYR A 28 -5.10 -2.61 2.63
C TYR A 28 -5.02 -2.17 1.17
N HIS A 29 -5.55 -1.00 0.87
CA HIS A 29 -5.39 -0.36 -0.41
C HIS A 29 -4.32 0.71 -0.26
N LEU A 30 -3.24 0.59 -1.01
CA LEU A 30 -2.14 1.54 -1.00
C LEU A 30 -2.15 2.30 -2.32
N THR A 31 -2.32 3.60 -2.27
CA THR A 31 -2.29 4.48 -3.44
C THR A 31 -0.96 5.23 -3.45
N TRP A 32 -0.16 5.03 -4.49
CA TRP A 32 1.12 5.71 -4.67
C TRP A 32 0.90 7.10 -5.28
N LEU A 33 1.11 8.15 -4.48
CA LEU A 33 0.77 9.53 -4.86
C LEU A 33 1.91 10.23 -5.60
N THR A 34 3.15 9.89 -5.28
CA THR A 34 4.36 10.49 -5.88
C THR A 34 4.97 9.65 -6.99
N GLY A 35 4.33 8.53 -7.33
CA GLY A 35 4.78 7.62 -8.39
C GLY A 35 4.63 8.22 -9.79
N PRO A 36 5.12 7.52 -10.83
CA PRO A 36 4.97 7.96 -12.22
C PRO A 36 3.50 8.08 -12.64
N ASP A 37 2.61 7.32 -12.00
CA ASP A 37 1.17 7.45 -12.15
C ASP A 37 0.52 7.69 -10.77
N PRO A 38 -0.11 8.87 -10.54
CA PRO A 38 -0.70 9.22 -9.24
C PRO A 38 -1.98 8.45 -8.91
N GLN A 39 -2.47 7.62 -9.83
CA GLN A 39 -3.60 6.71 -9.62
C GLN A 39 -3.15 5.27 -9.43
N TYR A 40 -1.83 5.02 -9.38
CA TYR A 40 -1.31 3.68 -9.20
C TYR A 40 -1.58 3.20 -7.77
N GLY A 41 -2.53 2.27 -7.64
CA GLY A 41 -2.91 1.67 -6.37
C GLY A 41 -2.67 0.17 -6.38
N PHE A 42 -2.13 -0.37 -5.29
CA PHE A 42 -1.96 -1.79 -5.07
C PHE A 42 -2.73 -2.27 -3.83
N GLY A 43 -3.33 -3.45 -3.96
CA GLY A 43 -4.00 -4.12 -2.86
C GLY A 43 -3.01 -5.01 -2.12
N PHE A 44 -2.76 -4.71 -0.85
CA PHE A 44 -1.99 -5.57 0.05
C PHE A 44 -2.96 -6.33 0.95
N SER A 45 -2.96 -7.65 0.85
CA SER A 45 -3.77 -8.51 1.72
C SER A 45 -2.86 -9.43 2.54
N ALA A 46 -2.88 -9.26 3.85
CA ALA A 46 -2.15 -10.13 4.76
C ALA A 46 -2.87 -11.47 4.94
N HIS A 47 -2.11 -12.57 4.89
CA HIS A 47 -2.58 -13.91 5.23
C HIS A 47 -1.72 -14.45 6.37
N PRO A 48 -2.28 -14.72 7.58
CA PRO A 48 -3.68 -14.59 7.98
C PRO A 48 -4.21 -13.14 7.96
N PRO A 49 -5.54 -12.92 7.93
CA PRO A 49 -6.20 -11.60 7.87
C PRO A 49 -6.06 -10.86 9.21
N VAL A 50 -4.82 -10.58 9.60
CA VAL A 50 -4.46 -9.85 10.80
C VAL A 50 -4.09 -8.42 10.42
N PRO A 51 -4.39 -7.44 11.29
CA PRO A 51 -3.93 -6.09 11.06
C PRO A 51 -2.40 -6.06 11.08
N VAL A 52 -1.80 -5.58 10.00
CA VAL A 52 -0.36 -5.42 9.91
C VAL A 52 0.06 -4.05 10.43
N GLU A 53 1.19 -3.99 11.10
CA GLU A 53 1.74 -2.73 11.58
C GLU A 53 2.26 -1.89 10.40
N ARG A 54 2.32 -0.57 10.61
CA ARG A 54 2.86 0.36 9.62
C ARG A 54 4.25 -0.04 9.14
N ALA A 55 5.14 -0.44 10.05
CA ALA A 55 6.48 -0.89 9.70
C ALA A 55 6.46 -2.09 8.74
N GLN A 56 5.50 -3.01 8.90
CA GLN A 56 5.35 -4.17 8.03
C GLN A 56 4.88 -3.76 6.63
N LEU A 57 3.95 -2.80 6.54
CA LEU A 57 3.52 -2.18 5.28
C LEU A 57 4.70 -1.45 4.61
N GLU A 58 5.46 -0.67 5.37
CA GLU A 58 6.64 0.06 4.86
C GLU A 58 7.69 -0.90 4.30
N GLU A 59 7.98 -2.01 4.98
CA GLU A 59 8.90 -3.04 4.50
C GLU A 59 8.35 -3.73 3.25
N ALA A 60 7.05 -4.07 3.22
CA ALA A 60 6.41 -4.68 2.06
C ALA A 60 6.41 -3.76 0.84
N ILE A 61 6.13 -2.46 1.02
CA ILE A 61 6.21 -1.46 -0.05
C ILE A 61 7.64 -1.33 -0.54
N ARG A 62 8.61 -1.29 0.38
CA ARG A 62 10.04 -1.19 0.03
C ARG A 62 10.55 -2.40 -0.73
N ASP A 63 10.06 -3.59 -0.40
CA ASP A 63 10.36 -4.84 -1.13
C ASP A 63 9.64 -4.88 -2.48
N PHE A 64 8.42 -4.34 -2.56
CA PHE A 64 7.60 -4.28 -3.77
C PHE A 64 8.10 -3.24 -4.80
N LEU A 65 8.58 -2.08 -4.36
CA LEU A 65 9.11 -1.01 -5.22
C LEU A 65 10.14 -1.48 -6.26
N PRO A 66 11.16 -2.29 -5.90
CA PRO A 66 12.09 -2.84 -6.89
C PRO A 66 11.51 -3.99 -7.72
N GLN A 67 10.40 -4.61 -7.30
CA GLN A 67 9.68 -5.61 -8.09
C GLN A 67 8.70 -4.99 -9.09
N VAL A 68 8.24 -3.78 -8.85
CA VAL A 68 7.41 -3.02 -9.79
C VAL A 68 8.31 -2.51 -10.90
N ASP A 69 8.06 -2.99 -12.13
CA ASP A 69 8.69 -2.42 -13.31
C ASP A 69 8.32 -0.93 -13.42
N PRO A 70 9.29 -0.01 -13.36
CA PRO A 70 9.01 1.44 -13.39
C PRO A 70 8.42 1.90 -14.74
N GLU A 71 8.54 1.09 -15.79
CA GLU A 71 7.92 1.33 -17.11
C GLU A 71 6.50 0.78 -17.24
N THR A 72 6.12 -0.27 -16.51
CA THR A 72 4.85 -0.99 -16.75
C THR A 72 3.92 -1.05 -15.55
N GLY A 73 4.45 -0.93 -14.32
CA GLY A 73 3.64 -1.07 -13.12
C GLY A 73 3.14 -2.51 -12.89
N TYR A 74 3.84 -3.55 -13.35
CA TYR A 74 3.48 -4.95 -13.09
C TYR A 74 4.55 -5.65 -12.25
N ILE A 75 4.11 -6.61 -11.43
CA ILE A 75 4.96 -7.61 -10.78
C ILE A 75 4.92 -8.90 -11.62
N GLU A 76 6.07 -9.42 -12.04
CA GLU A 76 6.20 -10.77 -12.65
C GLU A 76 6.16 -11.89 -11.60
#